data_AF-A0A357D3U3-F1
#
_entry.id   AF-A0A357D3U3-F1
#
_cell.length_a   1.000
_cell.length_b   1.000
_cell.length_c   1.000
_cell.angle_alpha   90.00
_cell.angle_beta   90.00
_cell.angle_gamma   90.00
#
_symmetry.space_group_name_H-M   'P 1'
#
loop_
_entity.id
_entity.type
_entity.pdbx_description
1 polymer ?
#
loop_
_entity_poly.entity_id
_entity_poly.type
_entity_poly.pdbx_seq_one_letter_code
_entity_poly.pdbx_strand_id
1 'polypeptide(L)'
;MHHIASRESIKSGFTAAYQKIFDKAGMSLDDEANKVFLKGHKGAHTKVYKQYVLRYITEATQDLSGPEAKIALIKALNNLKEQLIKNPKMPFKGGL
;
A
#
# COMPACT_ATOMS: atom_id res chain seq x y z
N MET A 1 11.54 -7.84 -3.64
CA MET A 1 10.58 -7.30 -2.67
C MET A 1 9.64 -6.33 -3.39
N HIS A 2 8.34 -6.34 -3.08
CA HIS A 2 7.32 -5.50 -3.68
C HIS A 2 6.72 -4.57 -2.62
N HIS A 3 6.65 -3.26 -2.88
CA HIS A 3 5.93 -2.32 -2.01
C HIS A 3 4.44 -2.37 -2.31
N ILE A 4 3.58 -2.50 -1.29
CA ILE A 4 2.13 -2.48 -1.47
C ILE A 4 1.70 -1.06 -1.88
N ALA A 5 2.03 -0.08 -1.03
CA ALA A 5 1.99 1.34 -1.33
C ALA A 5 3.34 1.79 -1.90
N SER A 6 3.43 1.97 -3.21
CA SER A 6 4.69 2.28 -3.92
C SER A 6 5.21 3.70 -3.62
N ARG A 7 6.51 3.81 -3.31
CA ARG A 7 7.24 5.07 -3.13
C ARG A 7 7.69 5.72 -4.44
N GLU A 8 7.66 4.98 -5.55
CA GLU A 8 8.15 5.38 -6.87
C GLU A 8 7.09 6.11 -7.72
N SER A 9 5.87 6.25 -7.20
CA SER A 9 4.73 6.86 -7.90
C SER A 9 4.66 8.39 -7.79
N ILE A 10 5.84 9.04 -7.80
CA ILE A 10 6.03 10.48 -7.48
C ILE A 10 5.27 11.37 -8.46
N LYS A 11 5.47 11.21 -9.78
CA LYS A 11 4.84 12.05 -10.82
C LYS A 11 3.31 12.02 -10.79
N SER A 12 2.74 10.92 -10.29
CA SER A 12 1.29 10.73 -10.18
C SER A 12 0.69 11.19 -8.84
N GLY A 13 1.50 11.69 -7.90
CA GLY A 13 1.05 12.18 -6.58
C GLY A 13 0.75 11.08 -5.54
N PHE A 14 0.65 9.81 -5.94
CA PHE A 14 0.33 8.71 -5.02
C PHE A 14 1.35 8.53 -3.90
N THR A 15 2.66 8.68 -4.19
CA THR A 15 3.69 8.59 -3.14
C THR A 15 3.41 9.58 -2.01
N ALA A 16 3.10 10.84 -2.34
CA ALA A 16 2.80 11.85 -1.34
C ALA A 16 1.49 11.56 -0.59
N ALA A 17 0.48 11.00 -1.26
CA ALA A 17 -0.77 10.60 -0.63
C ALA A 17 -0.57 9.45 0.38
N TYR A 18 0.22 8.44 0.02
CA TYR A 18 0.57 7.37 0.95
C TYR A 18 1.40 7.89 2.13
N GLN A 19 2.41 8.73 1.86
CA GLN A 19 3.28 9.27 2.90
C GLN A 19 2.48 9.97 3.99
N LYS A 20 1.47 10.79 3.64
CA LYS A 20 0.59 11.45 4.62
C LYS A 20 -0.12 10.48 5.58
N ILE A 21 -0.46 9.28 5.11
CA ILE A 21 -1.13 8.26 5.93
C ILE A 21 -0.11 7.55 6.83
N PHE A 22 1.04 7.21 6.27
CA PHE A 22 2.15 6.60 7.00
C PHE A 22 2.69 7.53 8.10
N ASP A 23 2.83 8.83 7.82
CA ASP A 23 3.27 9.85 8.79
C ASP A 23 2.31 9.93 9.98
N LYS A 24 0.99 9.92 9.75
CA LYS A 24 -0.02 9.90 10.82
C LYS A 24 0.08 8.67 11.72
N ALA A 25 0.55 7.56 11.17
CA ALA A 25 0.80 6.31 11.87
C ALA A 25 2.22 6.20 12.47
N GLY A 26 3.08 7.21 12.30
CA GLY A 26 4.49 7.14 12.69
C GLY A 26 5.24 6.01 11.99
N MET A 27 4.92 5.77 10.72
CA MET A 27 5.47 4.69 9.87
C MET A 27 6.19 5.26 8.65
N SER A 28 7.07 4.47 8.05
CA SER A 28 7.77 4.77 6.80
C SER A 28 7.23 3.93 5.65
N LEU A 29 7.21 4.48 4.43
CA LEU A 29 6.90 3.67 3.23
C LEU A 29 7.90 2.52 3.02
N ASP A 30 9.09 2.61 3.60
CA ASP A 30 10.10 1.54 3.59
C ASP A 30 9.95 0.53 4.74
N ASP A 31 8.92 0.63 5.59
CA ASP A 31 8.67 -0.36 6.65
C ASP A 31 8.36 -1.74 6.06
N GLU A 32 8.83 -2.80 6.74
CA GLU A 32 8.59 -4.19 6.33
C GLU A 32 7.09 -4.55 6.27
N ALA A 33 6.25 -3.84 7.03
CA ALA A 33 4.80 -3.96 6.94
C ALA A 33 4.27 -3.58 5.54
N ASN A 34 4.92 -2.67 4.82
CA ASN A 34 4.55 -2.25 3.47
C ASN A 34 5.17 -3.11 2.36
N LYS A 35 5.87 -4.19 2.71
CA LYS A 35 6.60 -5.04 1.75
C LYS A 35 6.02 -6.46 1.70
N VAL A 36 6.01 -7.04 0.51
CA VAL A 36 5.62 -8.44 0.27
C VAL A 36 6.51 -9.07 -0.79
N PHE A 37 6.77 -10.36 -0.66
CA PHE A 37 7.48 -11.12 -1.68
C PHE A 37 6.49 -11.68 -2.70
N LEU A 38 6.58 -11.21 -3.95
CA LEU A 38 5.82 -11.76 -5.08
C LEU A 38 6.80 -12.31 -6.11
N LYS A 39 6.65 -13.59 -6.47
CA LYS A 39 7.50 -14.25 -7.48
C LYS A 39 7.23 -13.62 -8.84
N GLY A 40 8.28 -13.18 -9.54
CA GLY A 40 8.17 -12.63 -10.90
C GLY A 40 7.82 -11.13 -10.99
N HIS A 41 8.13 -10.34 -9.97
CA HIS A 41 7.83 -8.90 -9.94
C HIS A 41 8.53 -8.09 -11.05
N LYS A 42 7.80 -7.71 -12.11
CA LYS A 42 8.23 -6.76 -13.14
C LYS A 42 7.06 -5.93 -13.67
N GLY A 43 7.23 -4.60 -13.72
CA GLY A 43 6.28 -3.67 -14.32
C GLY A 43 5.81 -2.58 -13.36
N ALA A 44 5.36 -1.45 -13.91
CA ALA A 44 4.82 -0.35 -13.13
C ALA A 44 3.42 -0.70 -12.61
N HIS A 45 3.10 -0.25 -11.39
CA HIS A 45 1.74 -0.39 -10.86
C HIS A 45 0.75 0.42 -11.70
N THR A 46 -0.40 -0.17 -12.00
CA THR A 46 -1.50 0.53 -12.65
C THR A 46 -2.06 1.63 -11.77
N LYS A 47 -2.67 2.65 -12.37
CA LYS A 47 -3.39 3.69 -11.63
C LYS A 47 -4.52 3.09 -10.77
N VAL A 48 -5.23 2.09 -11.31
CA VAL A 48 -6.33 1.39 -10.63
C VAL A 48 -5.84 0.74 -9.34
N TYR A 49 -4.73 0.00 -9.38
CA TYR A 49 -4.14 -0.59 -8.18
C TYR A 49 -3.72 0.46 -7.15
N LYS A 50 -3.09 1.56 -7.59
CA LYS A 50 -2.70 2.64 -6.68
C LYS A 50 -3.91 3.27 -5.99
N GLN A 51 -4.99 3.51 -6.74
CA GLN A 51 -6.23 4.04 -6.17
C GLN A 51 -6.88 3.06 -5.19
N TYR A 52 -6.87 1.77 -5.52
CA TYR A 52 -7.37 0.71 -4.66
C TYR A 52 -6.64 0.68 -3.32
N VAL A 53 -5.29 0.64 -3.34
CA VAL A 53 -4.46 0.65 -2.13
C VAL A 53 -4.71 1.93 -1.33
N LEU A 54 -4.69 3.10 -1.99
CA LEU A 54 -4.89 4.39 -1.33
C LEU A 54 -6.23 4.43 -0.59
N ARG A 55 -7.32 4.04 -1.27
CA ARG A 55 -8.66 3.99 -0.66
C ARG A 55 -8.68 3.03 0.53
N TYR A 56 -8.19 1.82 0.33
CA TYR A 56 -8.22 0.77 1.35
C TYR A 56 -7.51 1.19 2.65
N ILE A 57 -6.31 1.77 2.54
CA ILE A 57 -5.57 2.21 3.74
C ILE A 57 -6.14 3.51 4.32
N THR A 58 -6.71 4.40 3.50
CA THR A 58 -7.37 5.63 3.97
C THR A 58 -8.58 5.29 4.83
N GLU A 59 -9.45 4.40 4.36
CA GLU A 59 -10.64 3.95 5.09
C GLU A 59 -10.26 3.25 6.39
N ALA A 60 -9.22 2.39 6.35
CA ALA A 60 -8.76 1.67 7.55
C ALA A 60 -8.17 2.60 8.63
N THR A 61 -7.58 3.73 8.25
CA THR A 61 -6.96 4.69 9.18
C THR A 61 -7.81 5.95 9.38
N GLN A 62 -9.07 5.94 8.94
CA GLN A 62 -9.91 7.13 8.98
C GLN A 62 -10.07 7.62 10.43
N ASP A 63 -9.86 8.93 10.63
CA ASP A 63 -9.94 9.60 11.93
C ASP A 63 -9.00 9.06 13.03
N LEU A 64 -8.03 8.22 12.67
CA LEU A 64 -6.99 7.72 13.57
C LEU A 64 -5.69 8.50 13.42
N SER A 65 -4.90 8.56 14.48
CA SER A 65 -3.50 9.01 14.47
C SER A 65 -2.68 8.24 15.50
N GLY A 66 -1.36 8.39 15.48
CA GLY A 66 -0.48 7.80 16.50
C GLY A 66 -0.53 6.26 16.54
N PRO A 67 -0.47 5.66 17.75
CA PRO A 67 -0.47 4.20 17.92
C PRO A 67 -1.69 3.50 17.30
N GLU A 68 -2.87 4.10 17.37
CA GLU A 68 -4.11 3.53 16.84
C GLU A 68 -4.06 3.44 15.31
N ALA A 69 -3.59 4.52 14.64
CA ALA A 69 -3.39 4.52 13.20
C ALA A 69 -2.33 3.49 12.77
N LYS A 70 -1.25 3.33 13.56
CA LYS A 70 -0.22 2.32 13.29
C LYS A 70 -0.78 0.91 13.29
N ILE A 71 -1.55 0.56 14.32
CA ILE A 71 -2.18 -0.77 14.42
C ILE A 71 -3.12 -1.01 13.24
N ALA A 72 -3.97 -0.04 12.92
CA ALA A 72 -4.92 -0.14 11.82
C ALA A 72 -4.23 -0.25 10.45
N LEU A 73 -3.18 0.56 10.21
CA LEU A 73 -2.42 0.54 8.97
C LEU A 73 -1.70 -0.80 8.77
N ILE A 74 -1.04 -1.33 9.80
CA ILE A 74 -0.38 -2.64 9.73
C ILE A 74 -1.39 -3.74 9.39
N LYS A 75 -2.58 -3.73 10.04
CA LYS A 75 -3.65 -4.68 9.75
C LYS A 75 -4.12 -4.57 8.30
N ALA A 76 -4.33 -3.35 7.79
CA ALA A 76 -4.75 -3.12 6.42
C ALA A 76 -3.70 -3.59 5.40
N LEU A 77 -2.42 -3.30 5.66
CA LEU A 77 -1.31 -3.76 4.82
C LEU A 77 -1.24 -5.29 4.81
N ASN A 78 -1.38 -5.96 5.95
CA ASN A 78 -1.40 -7.42 6.02
C ASN A 78 -2.57 -8.02 5.21
N ASN A 79 -3.76 -7.45 5.28
CA ASN A 79 -4.89 -7.87 4.44
C ASN A 79 -4.59 -7.69 2.95
N LEU A 80 -3.94 -6.59 2.56
CA LEU A 80 -3.49 -6.37 1.18
C LEU A 80 -2.41 -7.37 0.76
N LYS A 81 -1.49 -7.76 1.66
CA LYS A 81 -0.52 -8.83 1.39
C LYS A 81 -1.22 -10.14 1.06
N GLU A 82 -2.22 -10.54 1.83
CA GLU A 82 -2.98 -11.75 1.56
C GLU A 82 -3.68 -11.70 0.19
N GLN A 83 -4.26 -10.55 -0.16
CA GLN A 83 -4.85 -10.36 -1.49
C GLN A 83 -3.82 -10.49 -2.61
N LEU A 84 -2.63 -9.90 -2.43
CA LEU A 84 -1.53 -10.01 -3.40
C LEU A 84 -0.96 -11.42 -3.49
N ILE A 85 -0.91 -12.18 -2.39
CA ILE A 85 -0.49 -13.58 -2.41
C ILE A 85 -1.51 -14.42 -3.18
N LYS A 86 -2.81 -14.18 -2.97
CA LYS A 86 -3.91 -14.87 -3.68
C LYS A 86 -3.96 -14.49 -5.15
N ASN A 87 -3.73 -13.22 -5.48
CA ASN A 87 -3.71 -12.70 -6.85
C ASN A 87 -2.48 -11.79 -7.06
N PRO A 88 -1.32 -12.37 -7.41
CA PRO A 88 -0.10 -11.60 -7.67
C PRO A 88 -0.21 -10.65 -8.88
N LYS A 89 -1.28 -10.75 -9.67
CA LYS A 89 -1.50 -9.90 -10.84
C LYS A 89 -2.15 -8.55 -10.51
N MET A 90 -2.73 -8.35 -9.31
CA MET A 90 -3.44 -7.12 -8.94
C MET A 90 -2.71 -5.81 -9.28
N PRO A 91 -1.38 -5.68 -9.10
CA PRO A 91 -0.68 -4.44 -9.44
C PRO A 91 -0.64 -4.12 -10.94
N PHE A 92 -0.95 -5.09 -11.81
CA PHE A 92 -0.75 -5.02 -13.25
C PHE A 92 -2.06 -4.96 -14.05
N LYS A 93 -1.94 -4.75 -15.36
CA LYS A 93 -3.10 -4.61 -16.26
C LYS A 93 -3.98 -5.88 -16.21
N GLY A 94 -5.27 -5.69 -15.96
CA GLY A 94 -6.27 -6.77 -15.88
C GLY A 94 -6.20 -7.63 -14.62
N GLY A 95 -5.46 -7.20 -13.59
CA GLY A 95 -5.36 -7.92 -12.31
C GLY A 95 -6.40 -7.49 -11.27
N LEU A 96 -7.06 -6.35 -11.48
CA LEU A 96 -8.15 -5.78 -10.69
C LEU A 96 -9.37 -5.57 -11.59
#